data_AF-A0A7L1LGB5-F1
#
_entry.id   AF-A0A7L1LGB5-F1
#
_cell.length_a   1.000
_cell.length_b   1.000
_cell.length_c   1.000
_cell.angle_alpha   90.00
_cell.angle_beta   90.00
_cell.angle_gamma   90.00
#
_symmetry.space_group_name_H-M   'P 1'
#
loop_
_entity.id
_entity.type
_entity.pdbx_description
1 polymer ?
#
loop_
_entity_poly.entity_id
_entity_poly.type
_entity_poly.pdbx_seq_one_letter_code
_entity_poly.pdbx_strand_id
1 'polypeptide(L)'
;MAGLLQALVGASEKAAHIARLCRREEPLFQLLVAEKTGADRNRRFLQDFKTLADVLIQEVIKHDLGKEFPALQGHIHGEESGPTRSGTGRTVTVRVCATPGDTAALLLSVLEPERAAAELLAAAVHRDVALGDAELAGVALGIPPEDLAIWIDPIDSTNEYIAGREDVPAPRGAPGAGGRHGRLVALGGQGEPGDPVPEGVRTQGPRPRRWQGRYHWGVAYGDTRLCSLS
;
A
#
# COMPACT_ATOMS: atom_id res chain seq x y z
N MET A 1 14.88 15.52 9.44
CA MET A 1 15.08 14.05 9.40
C MET A 1 15.65 13.64 8.05
N ALA A 2 16.91 13.19 8.00
CA ALA A 2 17.48 12.63 6.77
C ALA A 2 16.80 11.29 6.43
N GLY A 3 16.66 10.96 5.14
CA GLY A 3 16.12 9.67 4.70
C GLY A 3 14.60 9.49 4.79
N LEU A 4 13.85 10.44 5.37
CA LEU A 4 12.40 10.33 5.50
C LEU A 4 11.69 10.11 4.15
N LEU A 5 12.06 10.90 3.13
CA LEU A 5 11.47 10.75 1.80
C LEU A 5 11.77 9.37 1.20
N GLN A 6 12.99 8.89 1.38
CA GLN A 6 13.40 7.56 0.93
C GLN A 6 12.61 6.46 1.63
N ALA A 7 12.40 6.57 2.95
CA ALA A 7 11.60 5.62 3.72
C ALA A 7 10.13 5.62 3.29
N LEU A 8 9.54 6.79 3.01
CA LEU A 8 8.17 6.91 2.51
C LEU A 8 8.00 6.24 1.15
N VAL A 9 8.91 6.50 0.20
CA VAL A 9 8.90 5.84 -1.10
C VAL A 9 9.13 4.34 -0.94
N GLY A 10 9.97 3.91 0.00
CA GLY A 10 10.24 2.49 0.28
C GLY A 10 9.01 1.76 0.79
N ALA A 11 8.31 2.37 1.76
CA ALA A 11 7.04 1.89 2.29
C ALA A 11 5.95 1.86 1.19
N SER A 12 5.91 2.88 0.33
CA SER A 12 5.02 2.95 -0.83
C SER A 12 5.26 1.80 -1.83
N GLU A 13 6.52 1.54 -2.17
CA GLU A 13 6.86 0.45 -3.09
C GLU A 13 6.57 -0.93 -2.49
N LYS A 14 6.76 -1.08 -1.17
CA LYS A 14 6.35 -2.28 -0.43
C LYS A 14 4.83 -2.48 -0.46
N ALA A 15 4.06 -1.42 -0.22
CA ALA A 15 2.61 -1.42 -0.34
C ALA A 15 2.17 -1.81 -1.76
N ALA A 16 2.77 -1.19 -2.79
CA ALA A 16 2.49 -1.52 -4.18
C ALA A 16 2.86 -2.97 -4.53
N HIS A 17 3.91 -3.53 -3.92
CA HIS A 17 4.25 -4.94 -4.07
C HIS A 17 3.17 -5.86 -3.48
N ILE A 18 2.63 -5.53 -2.29
CA ILE A 18 1.52 -6.27 -1.67
C ILE A 18 0.27 -6.20 -2.57
N ALA A 19 -0.11 -5.02 -3.06
CA ALA A 19 -1.25 -4.87 -3.97
C ALA A 19 -1.05 -5.71 -5.25
N ARG A 20 0.13 -5.67 -5.87
CA ARG A 20 0.43 -6.52 -7.03
C ARG A 20 0.42 -8.01 -6.71
N LEU A 21 0.85 -8.41 -5.51
CA LEU A 21 0.81 -9.79 -5.04
C LEU A 21 -0.63 -10.30 -4.98
N CYS A 22 -1.54 -9.49 -4.43
CA CYS A 22 -2.97 -9.81 -4.33
C CYS A 22 -3.62 -10.09 -5.68
N ARG A 23 -3.13 -9.46 -6.77
CA ARG A 23 -3.62 -9.73 -8.13
C ARG A 23 -2.87 -10.84 -8.86
N ARG A 24 -1.65 -11.18 -8.43
CA ARG A 24 -0.76 -12.10 -9.15
C ARG A 24 -0.86 -13.53 -8.65
N GLU A 25 -0.94 -13.73 -7.34
CA GLU A 25 -0.93 -15.06 -6.75
C GLU A 25 -2.35 -15.59 -6.66
N GLU A 26 -2.57 -16.78 -7.23
CA GLU A 26 -3.90 -17.39 -7.34
C GLU A 26 -4.68 -17.42 -6.01
N PRO A 27 -4.11 -17.83 -4.85
CA PRO A 27 -4.85 -17.86 -3.59
C PRO A 27 -5.36 -16.48 -3.15
N LEU A 28 -4.62 -15.42 -3.45
CA LEU A 28 -5.01 -14.05 -3.10
C LEU A 28 -5.96 -13.46 -4.14
N PHE A 29 -5.74 -13.77 -5.42
CA PHE A 29 -6.57 -13.29 -6.50
C PHE A 29 -8.01 -13.80 -6.34
N GLN A 30 -8.18 -15.09 -6.02
CA GLN A 30 -9.49 -15.67 -5.75
C GLN A 30 -10.22 -14.95 -4.61
N LEU A 31 -9.52 -14.55 -3.54
CA LEU A 31 -10.10 -13.76 -2.45
C LEU A 31 -10.46 -12.33 -2.88
N LEU A 32 -9.65 -11.72 -3.75
CA LEU A 32 -9.86 -10.37 -4.24
C LEU A 32 -11.08 -10.24 -5.17
N VAL A 33 -11.22 -11.19 -6.11
CA VAL A 33 -12.28 -11.15 -7.15
C VAL A 33 -13.48 -12.02 -6.83
N ALA A 34 -13.48 -12.71 -5.69
CA ALA A 34 -14.66 -13.44 -5.27
C ALA A 34 -15.84 -12.47 -5.26
N GLU A 35 -16.79 -12.73 -6.16
CA GLU A 35 -18.12 -12.14 -6.18
C GLU A 35 -19.09 -13.30 -5.96
N LYS A 36 -20.06 -13.14 -5.05
CA LYS A 36 -20.92 -14.27 -4.71
C LYS A 36 -21.97 -14.50 -5.78
N THR A 37 -21.85 -15.65 -6.44
CA THR A 37 -23.01 -16.35 -7.03
C THR A 37 -23.70 -17.18 -5.94
N GLY A 38 -25.04 -17.13 -5.85
CA GLY A 38 -25.84 -18.06 -5.04
C GLY A 38 -26.32 -17.61 -3.65
N ALA A 39 -26.91 -18.56 -2.92
CA ALA A 39 -27.67 -18.37 -1.67
C ALA A 39 -26.83 -18.15 -0.41
N ASP A 40 -25.50 -18.34 -0.47
CA ASP A 40 -24.57 -18.15 0.66
C ASP A 40 -24.23 -16.68 0.90
N ARG A 41 -25.23 -15.79 0.95
CA ARG A 41 -25.11 -14.33 1.16
C ARG A 41 -24.62 -13.95 2.58
N ASN A 42 -23.50 -14.48 3.04
CA ASN A 42 -22.70 -13.76 4.02
C ASN A 42 -21.99 -12.61 3.31
N ARG A 43 -22.63 -11.42 3.32
CA ARG A 43 -22.09 -10.12 2.84
C ARG A 43 -20.73 -9.75 3.45
N ARG A 44 -20.30 -10.45 4.51
CA ARG A 44 -19.08 -10.15 5.27
C ARG A 44 -17.79 -10.49 4.52
N PHE A 45 -17.68 -11.66 3.89
CA PHE A 45 -16.39 -12.20 3.41
C PHE A 45 -15.72 -11.46 2.24
N LEU A 46 -16.50 -10.87 1.32
CA LEU A 46 -15.94 -10.17 0.14
C LEU A 46 -15.52 -8.73 0.43
N GLN A 47 -16.29 -8.07 1.29
CA GLN A 47 -15.91 -6.78 1.85
C GLN A 47 -14.69 -6.97 2.78
N ASP A 48 -14.59 -8.13 3.45
CA ASP A 48 -13.49 -8.46 4.36
C ASP A 48 -12.12 -8.46 3.69
N PHE A 49 -11.93 -9.13 2.54
CA PHE A 49 -10.59 -9.23 1.97
C PHE A 49 -10.07 -7.90 1.42
N LYS A 50 -10.96 -7.10 0.81
CA LYS A 50 -10.61 -5.78 0.28
C LYS A 50 -10.20 -4.86 1.43
N THR A 51 -11.08 -4.72 2.43
CA THR A 51 -10.79 -3.97 3.65
C THR A 51 -9.56 -4.52 4.39
N LEU A 52 -9.34 -5.85 4.41
CA LEU A 52 -8.14 -6.44 5.00
C LEU A 52 -6.88 -6.04 4.23
N ALA A 53 -6.91 -6.01 2.89
CA ALA A 53 -5.78 -5.59 2.09
C ALA A 53 -5.44 -4.12 2.35
N ASP A 54 -6.46 -3.25 2.39
CA ASP A 54 -6.30 -1.82 2.68
C ASP A 54 -5.74 -1.60 4.10
N VAL A 55 -6.35 -2.26 5.11
CA VAL A 55 -5.87 -2.21 6.51
C VAL A 55 -4.44 -2.74 6.62
N LEU A 56 -4.13 -3.88 5.98
CA LEU A 56 -2.79 -4.46 6.06
C LEU A 56 -1.73 -3.55 5.43
N ILE A 57 -2.00 -2.98 4.26
CA ILE A 57 -1.10 -2.04 3.61
C ILE A 57 -0.88 -0.81 4.49
N GLN A 58 -1.95 -0.25 5.05
CA GLN A 58 -1.85 0.88 5.99
C GLN A 58 -0.98 0.55 7.21
N GLU A 59 -1.18 -0.62 7.81
CA GLU A 59 -0.44 -1.05 8.99
C GLU A 59 1.03 -1.40 8.68
N VAL A 60 1.35 -1.86 7.46
CA VAL A 60 2.74 -2.02 7.00
C VAL A 60 3.44 -0.67 6.95
N ILE A 61 2.81 0.34 6.34
CA ILE A 61 3.39 1.68 6.23
C ILE A 61 3.59 2.29 7.62
N LYS A 62 2.57 2.22 8.49
CA LYS A 62 2.67 2.68 9.88
C LYS A 62 3.76 1.97 10.66
N HIS A 63 3.86 0.65 10.54
CA HIS A 63 4.86 -0.15 11.23
C HIS A 63 6.28 0.23 10.81
N ASP A 64 6.55 0.26 9.50
CA ASP A 64 7.89 0.48 8.98
C ASP A 64 8.36 1.92 9.27
N LEU A 65 7.51 2.92 9.00
CA LEU A 65 7.82 4.32 9.29
C LEU A 65 7.90 4.58 10.80
N GLY A 66 6.99 4.02 11.59
CA GLY A 66 6.99 4.18 13.04
C GLY A 66 8.18 3.52 13.72
N LYS A 67 8.73 2.45 13.14
CA LYS A 67 9.96 1.81 13.61
C LYS A 67 11.20 2.65 13.30
N GLU A 68 11.28 3.21 12.11
CA GLU A 68 12.43 4.02 11.67
C GLU A 68 12.40 5.45 12.24
N PHE A 69 11.21 6.04 12.38
CA PHE A 69 10.98 7.38 12.90
C PHE A 69 9.97 7.35 14.06
N PRO A 70 10.38 6.94 15.28
CA PRO A 70 9.46 6.87 16.44
C PRO A 70 8.71 8.16 16.74
N ALA A 71 9.30 9.32 16.44
CA ALA A 71 8.68 10.64 16.60
C ALA A 71 7.40 10.82 15.75
N LEU A 72 7.20 10.01 14.71
CA LEU A 72 6.04 10.08 13.81
C LEU A 72 4.90 9.13 14.16
N GLN A 73 5.03 8.24 15.15
CA GLN A 73 4.01 7.21 15.43
C GLN A 73 2.61 7.77 15.73
N GLY A 74 2.52 9.00 16.26
CA GLY A 74 1.24 9.71 16.49
C GLY A 74 0.76 10.58 15.33
N HIS A 75 1.55 10.68 14.27
CA HIS A 75 1.36 11.59 13.14
C HIS A 75 1.10 10.86 11.81
N ILE A 76 0.98 9.53 11.84
CA ILE A 76 0.67 8.70 10.67
C ILE A 76 -0.80 8.30 10.73
N HIS A 77 -1.58 8.92 9.86
CA HIS A 77 -3.02 8.73 9.70
C HIS A 77 -3.31 7.96 8.42
N GLY A 78 -4.49 7.36 8.33
CA GLY A 78 -4.94 6.77 7.08
C GLY A 78 -6.45 6.58 7.03
N GLU A 79 -6.94 6.25 5.85
CA GLU A 79 -8.37 6.09 5.55
C GLU A 79 -9.01 4.97 6.37
N GLU A 80 -8.30 3.85 6.51
CA GLU A 80 -8.86 2.65 7.12
C GLU A 80 -8.87 2.77 8.65
N SER A 81 -10.05 2.53 9.22
CA SER A 81 -10.26 2.64 10.66
C SER A 81 -10.84 1.36 11.25
N GLY A 82 -10.23 0.91 12.35
CA GLY A 82 -10.80 -0.11 13.22
C GLY A 82 -10.35 -1.55 12.95
N PRO A 83 -10.69 -2.46 13.88
CA PRO A 83 -10.28 -3.86 13.81
C PRO A 83 -11.13 -4.67 12.81
N THR A 84 -10.48 -5.57 12.08
CA THR A 84 -11.10 -6.56 11.19
C THR A 84 -11.85 -7.62 12.02
N ARG A 85 -12.77 -8.37 11.40
CA ARG A 85 -13.45 -9.49 12.07
C ARG A 85 -12.90 -10.82 11.58
N SER A 86 -12.77 -11.79 12.47
CA SER A 86 -12.48 -13.17 12.08
C SER A 86 -13.72 -13.84 11.46
N GLY A 87 -13.51 -15.00 10.82
CA GLY A 87 -14.60 -15.88 10.38
C GLY A 87 -15.54 -16.32 11.51
N THR A 88 -15.06 -16.32 12.76
CA THR A 88 -15.85 -16.59 13.99
C THR A 88 -16.54 -15.35 14.58
N GLY A 89 -16.39 -14.18 13.96
CA GLY A 89 -16.99 -12.91 14.39
C GLY A 89 -16.25 -12.17 15.51
N ARG A 90 -15.09 -12.69 15.95
CA ARG A 90 -14.21 -12.01 16.91
C ARG A 90 -13.55 -10.81 16.25
N THR A 91 -13.39 -9.75 17.03
CA THR A 91 -12.62 -8.59 16.63
C THR A 91 -11.13 -8.91 16.65
N VAL A 92 -10.44 -8.67 15.54
CA VAL A 92 -9.00 -8.88 15.35
C VAL A 92 -8.36 -7.56 14.92
N THR A 93 -7.40 -7.07 15.69
CA THR A 93 -6.57 -5.93 15.30
C THR A 93 -5.42 -6.44 14.43
N VAL A 94 -5.53 -6.20 13.13
CA VAL A 94 -4.46 -6.48 12.16
C VAL A 94 -3.27 -5.59 12.48
N ARG A 95 -2.07 -6.17 12.45
CA ARG A 95 -0.80 -5.50 12.68
C ARG A 95 0.34 -6.31 12.08
N VAL A 96 1.49 -5.66 11.86
CA VAL A 96 2.74 -6.37 11.57
C VAL A 96 3.32 -6.89 12.89
N CYS A 97 3.50 -8.21 13.00
CA CYS A 97 4.13 -8.85 14.16
C CYS A 97 5.65 -8.88 14.03
N ALA A 98 6.36 -9.27 15.09
CA ALA A 98 7.81 -9.33 15.11
C ALA A 98 8.42 -10.34 14.12
N THR A 99 7.71 -11.44 13.82
CA THR A 99 8.17 -12.47 12.90
C THR A 99 7.16 -12.73 11.78
N PRO A 100 7.60 -13.21 10.59
CA PRO A 100 6.69 -13.61 9.53
C PRO A 100 5.69 -14.68 9.97
N GLY A 101 6.12 -15.62 10.81
CA GLY A 101 5.25 -16.68 11.35
C GLY A 101 4.12 -16.12 12.22
N ASP A 102 4.42 -15.15 13.09
CA ASP A 102 3.40 -14.51 13.93
C ASP A 102 2.44 -13.66 13.10
N THR A 103 2.92 -12.96 12.06
CA THR A 103 2.06 -12.23 11.13
C THR A 103 1.16 -13.20 10.37
N ALA A 104 1.69 -14.33 9.89
CA ALA A 104 0.90 -15.34 9.18
C ALA A 104 -0.19 -15.94 10.08
N ALA A 105 0.12 -16.24 11.35
CA ALA A 105 -0.85 -16.75 12.31
C ALA A 105 -1.97 -15.73 12.60
N LEU A 106 -1.64 -14.44 12.73
CA LEU A 106 -2.62 -13.37 12.89
C LEU A 106 -3.53 -13.25 11.65
N LEU A 107 -2.95 -13.20 10.45
CA LEU A 107 -3.71 -13.10 9.19
C LEU A 107 -4.58 -14.33 8.95
N LEU A 108 -4.10 -15.52 9.28
CA LEU A 108 -4.89 -16.75 9.18
C LEU A 108 -6.15 -16.69 10.06
N SER A 109 -6.08 -16.11 11.26
CA SER A 109 -7.27 -15.97 12.11
C SER A 109 -8.39 -15.11 11.49
N VAL A 110 -8.05 -14.28 10.51
CA VAL A 110 -9.00 -13.49 9.70
C VAL A 110 -9.39 -14.26 8.44
N LEU A 111 -8.42 -14.88 7.78
CA LEU A 111 -8.54 -15.50 6.46
C LEU A 111 -8.95 -16.97 6.46
N GLU A 112 -9.21 -17.59 7.62
CA GLU A 112 -9.53 -19.03 7.69
C GLU A 112 -10.59 -19.46 6.66
N PRO A 113 -10.34 -20.56 5.90
CA PRO A 113 -9.24 -21.53 6.02
C PRO A 113 -7.98 -21.22 5.17
N GLU A 114 -7.82 -20.01 4.65
CA GLU A 114 -6.87 -19.65 3.57
C GLU A 114 -5.41 -19.47 4.02
N ARG A 115 -4.80 -20.56 4.50
CA ARG A 115 -3.39 -20.58 4.97
C ARG A 115 -2.40 -20.06 3.93
N ALA A 116 -2.53 -20.48 2.67
CA ALA A 116 -1.62 -20.04 1.61
C ALA A 116 -1.66 -18.51 1.40
N ALA A 117 -2.84 -17.91 1.49
CA ALA A 117 -3.01 -16.46 1.39
C ALA A 117 -2.33 -15.74 2.57
N ALA A 118 -2.55 -16.22 3.80
CA ALA A 118 -1.94 -15.64 5.00
C ALA A 118 -0.40 -15.70 4.96
N GLU A 119 0.18 -16.81 4.52
CA GLU A 119 1.63 -17.00 4.41
C GLU A 119 2.25 -16.11 3.31
N LEU A 120 1.57 -15.98 2.16
CA LEU A 120 2.00 -15.08 1.07
C LEU A 120 2.02 -13.61 1.52
N LEU A 121 0.95 -13.15 2.16
CA LEU A 121 0.85 -11.78 2.68
C LEU A 121 1.91 -11.52 3.75
N ALA A 122 2.09 -12.43 4.71
CA ALA A 122 3.09 -12.29 5.76
C ALA A 122 4.52 -12.21 5.20
N ALA A 123 4.84 -13.03 4.19
CA ALA A 123 6.14 -12.96 3.53
C ALA A 123 6.36 -11.62 2.83
N ALA A 124 5.34 -11.05 2.19
CA ALA A 124 5.44 -9.74 1.53
C ALA A 124 5.53 -8.57 2.51
N VAL A 125 4.78 -8.64 3.63
CA VAL A 125 4.82 -7.68 4.75
C VAL A 125 6.20 -7.62 5.41
N HIS A 126 6.93 -8.74 5.45
CA HIS A 126 8.26 -8.80 6.05
C HIS A 126 9.41 -8.64 5.06
N ARG A 127 9.11 -8.41 3.78
CA ARG A 127 10.13 -8.24 2.74
C ARG A 127 10.76 -6.86 2.83
N ASP A 128 12.09 -6.81 2.76
CA ASP A 128 12.83 -5.57 2.57
C ASP A 128 12.73 -5.09 1.11
N VAL A 129 12.53 -3.78 0.94
CA VAL A 129 12.50 -3.12 -0.36
C VAL A 129 13.71 -2.21 -0.47
N ALA A 130 14.59 -2.53 -1.42
CA ALA A 130 15.72 -1.69 -1.77
C ALA A 130 15.32 -0.76 -2.92
N LEU A 131 15.39 0.55 -2.68
CA LEU A 131 15.27 1.56 -3.73
C LEU A 131 16.65 1.79 -4.36
N GLY A 132 16.72 1.77 -5.69
CA GLY A 132 17.94 2.05 -6.45
C GLY A 132 18.12 3.51 -6.83
N ASP A 133 17.44 4.43 -6.14
CA ASP A 133 17.32 5.83 -6.52
C ASP A 133 18.34 6.71 -5.78
N ALA A 134 19.39 7.10 -6.50
CA ALA A 134 20.46 7.91 -5.96
C ALA A 134 20.04 9.37 -5.70
N GLU A 135 19.08 9.90 -6.47
CA GLU A 135 18.58 11.27 -6.29
C GLU A 135 17.79 11.35 -4.99
N LEU A 136 16.88 10.40 -4.78
CA LEU A 136 16.10 10.26 -3.57
C LEU A 136 16.98 10.07 -2.32
N ALA A 137 18.06 9.29 -2.42
CA ALA A 137 19.01 9.08 -1.32
C ALA A 137 19.74 10.38 -0.90
N GLY A 138 19.86 11.35 -1.82
CA GLY A 138 20.48 12.65 -1.56
C GLY A 138 19.55 13.67 -0.89
N VAL A 139 18.24 13.41 -0.82
CA VAL A 139 17.26 14.38 -0.28
C VAL A 139 17.25 14.36 1.24
N ALA A 140 17.75 15.44 1.85
CA ALA A 140 17.67 15.67 3.29
C ALA A 140 16.59 16.71 3.62
N LEU A 141 15.51 16.26 4.28
CA LEU A 141 14.42 17.14 4.69
C LEU A 141 14.67 17.68 6.11
N GLY A 142 14.79 19.01 6.22
CA GLY A 142 14.91 19.73 7.49
C GLY A 142 13.59 19.95 8.21
N ILE A 143 12.59 19.08 8.02
CA ILE A 143 11.25 19.25 8.59
C ILE A 143 11.23 18.68 10.03
N PRO A 144 10.79 19.46 11.03
CA PRO A 144 10.54 18.96 12.38
C PRO A 144 9.40 17.93 12.40
N PRO A 145 9.49 16.83 13.17
CA PRO A 145 8.41 15.84 13.27
C PRO A 145 7.06 16.42 13.70
N GLU A 146 7.05 17.42 14.58
CA GLU A 146 5.86 18.09 15.08
C GLU A 146 5.09 18.88 14.01
N ASP A 147 5.82 19.31 12.97
CA ASP A 147 5.29 20.01 11.80
C ASP A 147 4.97 19.03 10.68
N LEU A 148 4.89 17.72 10.96
CA LEU A 148 4.64 16.71 9.96
C LEU A 148 3.44 15.85 10.34
N ALA A 149 2.54 15.66 9.39
CA ALA A 149 1.57 14.57 9.38
C ALA A 149 1.70 13.78 8.08
N ILE A 150 1.44 12.48 8.16
CA ILE A 150 1.38 11.55 7.03
C ILE A 150 -0.06 11.08 6.89
N TRP A 151 -0.62 11.15 5.68
CA TRP A 151 -1.92 10.58 5.35
C TRP A 151 -1.74 9.43 4.36
N ILE A 152 -2.40 8.31 4.64
CA ILE A 152 -2.30 7.08 3.85
C ILE A 152 -3.66 6.78 3.24
N ASP A 153 -3.70 6.69 1.92
CA ASP A 153 -4.73 6.00 1.15
C ASP A 153 -4.11 4.69 0.61
N PRO A 154 -4.43 3.53 1.21
CA PRO A 154 -3.75 2.27 0.91
C PRO A 154 -3.88 1.85 -0.55
N ILE A 155 -5.10 1.94 -1.11
CA ILE A 155 -5.43 1.62 -2.51
C ILE A 155 -6.53 2.58 -3.00
N ASP A 156 -6.10 3.73 -3.51
CA ASP A 156 -6.99 4.64 -4.24
C ASP A 156 -7.65 3.92 -5.42
N SER A 157 -8.91 4.27 -5.69
CA SER A 157 -9.71 3.72 -6.78
C SER A 157 -9.85 2.20 -6.66
N THR A 158 -10.22 1.73 -5.46
CA THR A 158 -10.35 0.30 -5.12
C THR A 158 -11.22 -0.46 -6.12
N ASN A 159 -12.28 0.16 -6.66
CA ASN A 159 -13.17 -0.46 -7.65
C ASN A 159 -12.42 -0.77 -8.96
N GLU A 160 -11.61 0.15 -9.46
CA GLU A 160 -10.76 0.00 -10.64
C GLU A 160 -9.69 -1.07 -10.37
N TYR A 161 -9.09 -1.05 -9.18
CA TYR A 161 -8.15 -2.06 -8.73
C TYR A 161 -8.73 -3.47 -8.75
N ILE A 162 -9.97 -3.65 -8.30
CA ILE A 162 -10.65 -4.95 -8.30
C ILE A 162 -11.02 -5.33 -9.74
N ALA A 163 -11.69 -4.41 -10.45
CA ALA A 163 -12.17 -4.62 -11.81
C ALA A 163 -11.05 -5.02 -12.76
N GLY A 164 -9.82 -4.55 -12.50
CA GLY A 164 -8.63 -5.03 -13.18
C GLY A 164 -8.68 -4.81 -14.68
N ARG A 165 -9.34 -3.74 -15.14
CA ARG A 165 -9.49 -3.46 -16.57
C ARG A 165 -8.16 -2.98 -17.13
N GLU A 166 -7.44 -3.88 -17.78
CA GLU A 166 -6.07 -3.64 -18.27
C GLU A 166 -6.03 -2.96 -19.65
N ASP A 167 -7.14 -2.98 -20.39
CA ASP A 167 -7.19 -2.59 -21.82
C ASP A 167 -7.94 -1.27 -22.08
N VAL A 168 -8.01 -0.37 -21.09
CA VAL A 168 -8.66 0.94 -21.28
C VAL A 168 -7.66 1.91 -21.91
N PRO A 169 -7.87 2.36 -23.17
CA PRO A 169 -6.98 3.34 -23.78
C PRO A 169 -6.98 4.63 -22.97
N ALA A 170 -5.79 5.15 -22.69
CA ALA A 170 -5.65 6.45 -22.07
C ALA A 170 -6.19 7.54 -23.02
N PRO A 171 -7.02 8.49 -22.54
CA PRO A 171 -7.23 9.73 -23.26
C PRO A 171 -5.89 10.40 -23.58
N ARG A 172 -5.75 11.02 -24.76
CA ARG A 172 -4.50 11.70 -25.17
C ARG A 172 -4.01 12.64 -24.07
N GLY A 173 -2.80 12.38 -23.55
CA GLY A 173 -2.14 13.21 -22.54
C GLY A 173 -2.47 12.87 -21.08
N ALA A 174 -3.37 11.92 -20.82
CA ALA A 174 -3.60 11.39 -19.48
C ALA A 174 -2.86 10.05 -19.29
N PRO A 175 -2.35 9.75 -18.09
CA PRO A 175 -2.01 8.38 -17.75
C PRO A 175 -3.26 7.49 -17.85
N GLY A 176 -3.10 6.29 -18.42
CA GLY A 176 -4.22 5.37 -18.66
C GLY A 176 -5.02 5.07 -17.39
N ALA A 177 -6.35 4.97 -17.54
CA ALA A 177 -7.24 4.69 -16.42
C ALA A 177 -7.07 3.27 -15.84
N GLY A 178 -6.52 2.34 -16.62
CA GLY A 178 -6.14 1.01 -16.14
C GLY A 178 -4.72 1.01 -15.59
N GLY A 179 -4.54 1.02 -14.27
CA GLY A 179 -3.20 0.87 -13.68
C GLY A 179 -2.90 1.65 -12.38
N ARG A 180 -3.75 2.62 -12.00
CA ARG A 180 -3.56 3.41 -10.78
C ARG A 180 -4.04 2.62 -9.57
N HIS A 181 -3.12 2.09 -8.76
CA HIS A 181 -3.49 1.15 -7.69
C HIS A 181 -2.74 1.40 -6.38
N GLY A 182 -2.49 2.67 -6.07
CA GLY A 182 -1.95 3.11 -4.79
C GLY A 182 -1.75 4.62 -4.81
N ARG A 183 -2.16 5.31 -3.76
CA ARG A 183 -1.90 6.74 -3.56
C ARG A 183 -1.34 6.94 -2.16
N LEU A 184 -0.03 6.96 -2.01
CA LEU A 184 0.57 7.35 -0.73
C LEU A 184 0.65 8.88 -0.66
N VAL A 185 -0.40 9.58 -0.22
CA VAL A 185 -0.41 11.06 -0.21
C VAL A 185 -0.71 11.66 1.17
N ALA A 186 0.32 12.21 1.80
CA ALA A 186 0.54 13.65 2.02
C ALA A 186 1.57 13.83 3.13
N LEU A 187 2.69 14.52 2.87
CA LEU A 187 3.53 15.12 3.92
C LEU A 187 3.05 16.56 4.09
N GLY A 188 2.35 16.85 5.17
CA GLY A 188 1.84 18.20 5.45
C GLY A 188 2.25 18.67 6.84
N GLY A 189 3.10 19.70 6.89
CA GLY A 189 2.98 20.75 7.90
C GLY A 189 1.91 21.74 7.47
N GLN A 190 1.52 22.68 8.34
CA GLN A 190 0.51 23.68 7.99
C GLN A 190 0.87 24.41 6.69
N GLY A 191 0.18 24.05 5.59
CA GLY A 191 0.27 24.70 4.29
C GLY A 191 0.80 23.79 3.17
N GLU A 192 -0.15 23.30 2.36
CA GLU A 192 0.02 22.74 1.01
C GLU A 192 0.67 21.34 0.89
N PRO A 193 -0.11 20.26 0.65
CA PRO A 193 0.43 18.92 0.44
C PRO A 193 1.11 18.79 -0.94
N GLY A 194 2.31 18.20 -0.95
CA GLY A 194 2.91 17.59 -2.13
C GLY A 194 2.58 16.10 -2.16
N ASP A 195 2.17 15.59 -3.33
CA ASP A 195 1.67 14.22 -3.51
C ASP A 195 2.77 13.28 -4.04
N PRO A 196 3.26 12.30 -3.25
CA PRO A 196 3.88 11.11 -3.81
C PRO A 196 2.79 10.21 -4.43
N VAL A 197 2.91 9.87 -5.71
CA VAL A 197 1.95 8.97 -6.37
C VAL A 197 2.70 7.75 -6.89
N PRO A 198 2.53 6.55 -6.30
CA PRO A 198 2.96 5.33 -6.94
C PRO A 198 2.04 5.03 -8.13
N GLU A 199 2.59 5.06 -9.34
CA GLU A 199 1.87 4.77 -10.58
C GLU A 199 2.30 3.39 -11.11
N GLY A 200 1.40 2.40 -11.12
CA GLY A 200 1.69 1.12 -11.78
C GLY A 200 1.72 1.29 -13.30
N VAL A 201 2.91 1.23 -13.94
CA VAL A 201 3.03 1.26 -15.41
C VAL A 201 3.52 -0.08 -15.96
N ARG A 202 2.68 -0.75 -16.74
CA ARG A 202 3.06 -1.96 -17.47
C ARG A 202 4.03 -1.63 -18.61
N THR A 203 5.27 -2.11 -18.52
CA THR A 203 6.15 -2.21 -19.70
C THR A 203 5.99 -3.61 -20.31
N GLN A 204 5.57 -3.70 -21.57
CA GLN A 204 5.60 -4.98 -22.30
C GLN A 204 7.05 -5.40 -22.57
N GLY A 205 7.51 -6.42 -21.84
CA GLY A 205 8.72 -7.18 -22.18
C GLY A 205 8.37 -8.54 -22.78
N PRO A 206 9.31 -9.23 -23.46
CA PRO A 206 9.08 -10.48 -24.20
C PRO A 206 8.88 -11.74 -23.33
N ARG A 207 8.61 -11.61 -22.03
CA ARG A 207 8.42 -12.70 -21.05
C ARG A 207 7.13 -12.44 -20.25
N PRO A 208 6.51 -13.44 -19.58
CA PRO A 208 5.08 -13.40 -19.28
C PRO A 208 4.69 -12.13 -18.51
N ARG A 209 3.49 -11.62 -18.82
CA ARG A 209 2.92 -10.33 -18.42
C ARG A 209 3.24 -9.96 -16.97
N ARG A 210 4.29 -9.14 -16.74
CA ARG A 210 4.65 -8.61 -15.42
C ARG A 210 4.32 -7.12 -15.35
N TRP A 211 3.69 -6.72 -14.25
CA TRP A 211 3.50 -5.32 -13.88
C TRP A 211 4.83 -4.75 -13.40
N GLN A 212 5.19 -3.57 -13.91
CA GLN A 212 6.27 -2.75 -13.33
C GLN A 212 5.61 -1.55 -12.64
N GLY A 213 6.14 -1.19 -11.47
CA GLY A 213 5.75 0.04 -10.79
C GLY A 213 6.57 1.21 -11.30
N ARG A 214 6.00 2.40 -11.19
CA ARG A 214 6.71 3.67 -11.12
C ARG A 214 6.29 4.33 -9.81
N TYR A 215 7.15 5.18 -9.29
CA TYR A 215 6.80 6.06 -8.18
C TYR A 215 7.18 7.47 -8.55
N HIS A 216 6.40 8.42 -8.07
CA HIS A 216 6.67 9.83 -8.18
C HIS A 216 6.74 10.42 -6.77
N TRP A 217 7.60 11.40 -6.58
CA TRP A 217 7.71 12.12 -5.31
C TRP A 217 7.89 13.62 -5.55
N GLY A 218 7.44 14.41 -4.59
CA GLY A 218 7.54 15.86 -4.60
C GLY A 218 7.67 16.40 -3.18
N VAL A 219 8.44 17.46 -3.02
CA VAL A 219 8.67 18.15 -1.75
C VAL A 219 8.45 19.63 -1.97
N ALA A 220 7.54 20.21 -1.19
CA ALA A 220 7.35 21.65 -1.08
C ALA A 220 7.34 22.04 0.39
N TYR A 221 8.46 22.57 0.89
CA TYR A 221 8.58 23.02 2.27
C TYR A 221 9.56 24.19 2.38
N GLY A 222 9.12 25.32 2.98
CA GLY A 222 9.90 26.56 2.98
C GLY A 222 10.30 26.97 1.55
N ASP A 223 11.60 27.17 1.33
CA ASP A 223 12.17 27.47 0.01
C ASP A 223 12.52 26.21 -0.82
N THR A 224 12.37 25.01 -0.25
CA THR A 224 12.68 23.76 -0.94
C THR A 224 11.54 23.37 -1.88
N ARG A 225 11.84 23.20 -3.16
CA ARG A 225 10.93 22.67 -4.19
C ARG A 225 11.69 21.62 -5.00
N LEU A 226 11.36 20.34 -4.82
CA LEU A 226 11.98 19.21 -5.51
C LEU A 226 10.90 18.26 -6.02
N CYS A 227 11.08 17.65 -7.19
CA CYS A 227 10.23 16.55 -7.61
C CYS A 227 10.94 15.59 -8.58
N SER A 228 10.52 14.33 -8.58
CA SER A 228 11.03 13.26 -9.44
C SER A 228 10.70 13.40 -10.93
N LEU A 229 10.00 14.48 -11.31
CA LEU A 229 9.56 14.76 -12.68
C LEU A 229 10.30 15.96 -13.29
N SER A 230 11.30 16.49 -12.57
CA SER A 230 12.11 17.66 -12.99
C SER A 230 13.15 17.28 -14.04
#